data_AF-A0A2G6IXC1-F1
#
_entry.id   AF-A0A2G6IXC1-F1
#
_cell.length_a   1.000
_cell.length_b   1.000
_cell.length_c   1.000
_cell.angle_alpha   90.00
_cell.angle_beta   90.00
_cell.angle_gamma   90.00
#
_symmetry.space_group_name_H-M   'P 1'
#
loop_
_entity.id
_entity.type
_entity.pdbx_description
1 polymer ?
#
loop_
_entity_poly.entity_id
_entity_poly.type
_entity_poly.pdbx_seq_one_letter_code
_entity_poly.pdbx_strand_id
1 'polypeptide(L)' 'MMRQNFPFLQPDIWLQQIFDSRAARSGGIVRRKVRDVERILGRAAFIAEIQRRLNAASDGQSAPQAAL' A
#
# COMPACT_ATOMS: atom_id res chain seq x y z
N MET A 1 -21.38 10.44 1.58
CA MET A 1 -19.99 10.20 1.12
C MET A 1 -19.04 10.95 2.07
N MET A 2 -18.44 10.28 3.05
CA MET A 2 -17.62 10.95 4.07
C MET A 2 -16.30 11.45 3.48
N ARG A 3 -16.17 12.77 3.34
CA ARG A 3 -14.88 13.45 3.12
C ARG A 3 -14.11 13.36 4.44
N GLN A 4 -13.43 12.25 4.66
CA GLN A 4 -12.50 12.13 5.78
C GLN A 4 -11.30 13.05 5.54
N ASN A 5 -11.41 14.28 6.00
CA ASN A 5 -10.30 15.21 6.12
C ASN A 5 -9.66 14.90 7.47
N PHE A 6 -8.64 14.02 7.49
CA PHE A 6 -7.89 13.71 8.71
C PHE A 6 -6.70 14.67 8.81
N PRO A 7 -6.79 15.76 9.60
CA PRO A 7 -5.66 16.66 9.76
C PRO A 7 -4.46 15.98 10.43
N PHE A 8 -4.63 14.87 11.17
CA PHE A 8 -3.59 14.25 11.99
C PHE A 8 -3.55 12.71 11.95
N LEU A 9 -3.83 12.07 10.80
CA LEU A 9 -3.66 10.62 10.74
C LEU A 9 -2.17 10.29 10.77
N GLN A 10 -1.75 9.42 11.70
CA GLN A 10 -0.37 8.96 11.73
C GLN A 10 -0.03 8.22 10.43
N PRO A 11 1.20 8.37 9.90
CA PRO A 11 1.58 7.79 8.61
C PRO A 11 1.34 6.28 8.55
N ASP A 12 1.64 5.56 9.63
CA ASP A 12 1.48 4.11 9.74
C ASP A 12 0.01 3.68 9.66
N ILE A 13 -0.88 4.38 10.37
CA ILE A 13 -2.33 4.11 10.34
C ILE A 13 -2.87 4.36 8.94
N TRP A 14 -2.45 5.46 8.29
CA TRP A 14 -2.86 5.77 6.93
C TRP A 14 -2.40 4.70 5.93
N LEU A 15 -1.15 4.23 6.05
CA LEU A 15 -0.62 3.15 5.25
C LEU A 15 -1.37 1.84 5.47
N GLN A 16 -1.65 1.46 6.72
CA GLN A 16 -2.42 0.25 7.02
C GLN A 16 -3.79 0.28 6.33
N GLN A 17 -4.52 1.39 6.39
CA GLN A 17 -5.81 1.51 5.72
C GLN A 17 -5.76 1.31 4.20
N ILE A 18 -4.64 1.66 3.55
CA ILE A 18 -4.46 1.44 2.12
C ILE A 18 -4.31 -0.06 1.84
N PHE A 19 -3.43 -0.73 2.56
CA PHE A 19 -3.12 -2.14 2.34
C PHE A 19 -4.21 -3.09 2.88
N ASP A 20 -5.00 -2.65 3.85
CA ASP A 20 -6.16 -3.38 4.35
C ASP A 20 -7.39 -3.28 3.46
N SER A 21 -7.36 -2.38 2.48
CA SER A 21 -8.47 -2.27 1.53
C SER A 21 -8.64 -3.56 0.73
N ARG A 22 -9.90 -3.93 0.49
CA ARG A 22 -10.23 -5.10 -0.34
C ARG A 22 -9.55 -5.06 -1.70
N ALA A 23 -9.51 -3.88 -2.32
CA ALA A 23 -8.84 -3.69 -3.60
C ALA A 23 -7.34 -4.01 -3.51
N ALA A 24 -6.60 -3.52 -2.51
CA ALA A 24 -5.19 -3.86 -2.36
C ALA A 24 -4.97 -5.38 -2.20
N ARG A 25 -5.81 -6.04 -1.39
CA ARG A 25 -5.72 -7.49 -1.12
C ARG A 25 -6.08 -8.35 -2.33
N SER A 26 -6.93 -7.86 -3.23
CA SER A 26 -7.35 -8.60 -4.43
C SER A 26 -6.59 -8.21 -5.70
N GLY A 27 -5.47 -7.48 -5.59
CA GLY A 27 -4.72 -6.99 -6.75
C GLY A 27 -5.43 -5.88 -7.55
N GLY A 28 -6.44 -5.24 -6.98
CA GLY A 28 -7.16 -4.11 -7.57
C GLY A 28 -6.49 -2.76 -7.31
N ILE A 29 -7.03 -1.71 -7.94
CA ILE A 29 -6.49 -0.35 -7.85
C ILE A 29 -7.05 0.39 -6.63
N VAL A 30 -6.17 0.90 -5.76
CA VAL A 30 -6.52 1.83 -4.67
C VAL A 30 -6.28 3.26 -5.11
N ARG A 31 -7.33 4.07 -5.21
CA ARG A 31 -7.23 5.49 -5.60
C ARG A 31 -7.04 6.38 -4.38
N ARG A 32 -5.97 7.20 -4.39
CA ARG A 32 -5.67 8.22 -3.37
C ARG A 32 -5.26 9.54 -4.01
N LYS A 33 -5.54 10.65 -3.32
CA LYS A 33 -5.08 11.96 -3.77
C LYS A 33 -3.59 12.07 -3.48
N VAL A 34 -2.85 12.52 -4.48
CA VAL A 34 -1.41 12.79 -4.38
C VAL A 34 -1.09 13.71 -3.19
N ARG A 35 -1.88 14.76 -2.98
CA ARG A 35 -1.71 15.68 -1.84
C ARG A 35 -1.78 15.01 -0.48
N ASP A 36 -2.50 13.90 -0.34
CA ASP A 36 -2.61 13.19 0.93
C ASP A 36 -1.36 12.35 1.18
N VAL A 37 -0.82 11.72 0.12
CA VAL A 37 0.49 11.03 0.16
C VAL A 37 1.57 12.01 0.61
N GLU A 38 1.65 13.16 -0.06
CA GLU A 38 2.69 14.18 0.18
C GLU A 38 2.58 14.78 1.59
N ARG A 39 1.37 15.06 2.06
CA ARG A 39 1.14 15.66 3.38
C ARG A 39 1.32 14.68 4.55
N ILE A 40 0.90 13.43 4.39
CA ILE A 40 0.81 12.48 5.51
C ILE A 40 2.11 11.68 5.67
N LEU A 41 2.72 11.22 4.58
CA LEU A 41 3.86 10.32 4.61
C LEU A 41 5.08 10.85 3.84
N GLY A 42 4.83 11.65 2.80
CA GLY A 42 5.83 12.02 1.82
C GLY A 42 5.92 11.01 0.66
N ARG A 43 6.10 11.53 -0.56
CA ARG A 43 6.11 10.71 -1.78
C ARG A 43 7.24 9.68 -1.80
N ALA A 44 8.44 10.06 -1.36
CA ALA A 44 9.60 9.16 -1.37
C ALA A 44 9.39 7.96 -0.43
N ALA A 45 8.94 8.22 0.80
CA ALA A 45 8.62 7.18 1.78
C ALA A 45 7.50 6.24 1.28
N PHE A 46 6.48 6.80 0.61
CA PHE A 46 5.44 5.99 -0.01
C PHE A 46 5.99 5.04 -1.08
N ILE A 47 6.84 5.53 -1.99
CA ILE A 47 7.44 4.70 -3.05
C ILE A 47 8.33 3.61 -2.45
N ALA A 48 9.14 3.95 -1.45
CA ALA A 48 10.01 2.98 -0.77
C ALA A 48 9.19 1.84 -0.13
N GLU A 49 8.06 2.16 0.51
CA GLU A 49 7.19 1.15 1.12
C GLU A 49 6.51 0.25 0.08
N ILE A 50 6.11 0.80 -1.07
CA ILE A 50 5.57 0.01 -2.19
C ILE A 50 6.64 -0.95 -2.73
N GLN A 51 7.86 -0.46 -2.97
CA GLN A 51 8.97 -1.29 -3.44
C GLN A 51 9.29 -2.41 -2.45
N ARG A 52 9.39 -2.10 -1.16
CA ARG A 52 9.64 -3.08 -0.09
C ARG A 52 8.62 -4.23 -0.12
N ARG A 53 7.34 -3.90 -0.29
CA ARG A 53 6.25 -4.90 -0.31
C ARG A 53 6.18 -5.69 -1.60
N LEU A 54 6.43 -5.07 -2.74
CA LEU A 54 6.46 -5.78 -4.02
C LEU A 54 7.61 -6.78 -4.05
N ASN A 55 8.80 -6.39 -3.60
CA ASN A 55 9.95 -7.29 -3.53
C ASN A 55 9.66 -8.48 -2.59
N ALA A 56 9.11 -8.21 -1.40
CA ALA A 56 8.71 -9.26 -0.46
C ALA A 56 7.60 -10.18 -1.01
N ALA A 57 6.70 -9.67 -1.87
CA ALA A 57 5.68 -10.48 -2.53
C ALA A 57 6.28 -11.35 -3.66
N SER A 58 7.27 -10.83 -4.39
CA SER A 58 8.00 -11.59 -5.43
C SER A 58 8.77 -12.77 -4.85
N ASP A 59 9.33 -12.62 -3.64
CA ASP A 59 10.06 -13.70 -2.95
C ASP A 59 9.14 -14.87 -2.55
N GLY A 60 7.83 -14.64 -2.44
CA GLY A 60 6.82 -15.66 -2.11
C GLY A 60 6.27 -16.45 -3.30
N GLN A 61 6.66 -16.11 -4.53
CA GLN A 61 6.19 -16.80 -5.75
C GLN A 61 7.29 -17.66 -6.39
N SER A 62 8.12 -18.32 -5.57
CA SER A 62 8.80 -19.55 -5.98
C SER A 62 7.87 -20.73 -5.71
N ALA A 63 6.93 -20.99 -6.62
CA ALA A 63 6.21 -22.26 -6.60
C ALA A 63 7.22 -23.41 -6.83
N PRO A 64 7.09 -24.56 -6.14
CA PRO A 64 8.01 -25.68 -6.28
C PRO A 64 7.98 -26.21 -7.72
N GLN A 65 9.09 -26.01 -8.42
CA GLN A 65 9.44 -26.73 -9.63
C GLN A 65 9.83 -28.18 -9.26
N ALA A 66 8.85 -29.01 -8.89
CA ALA A 66 8.95 -30.48 -8.94
C ALA A 66 7.64 -31.13 -8.47
N ALA A 67 6.92 -31.78 -9.38
CA ALA A 67 6.55 -33.20 -9.25
C ALA A 67 5.79 -33.65 -10.52
N LEU A 68 6.53 -34.39 -11.36
CA LEU A 68 6.15 -35.29 -12.47
C LEU A 68 5.15 -34.80 -13.54
#